data_AF-T1A4R0-F1
#
_entry.id   AF-T1A4R0-F1
#
_cell.length_a   1.000
_cell.length_b   1.000
_cell.length_c   1.000
_cell.angle_alpha   90.00
_cell.angle_beta   90.00
_cell.angle_gamma   90.00
#
_symmetry.space_group_name_H-M   'P 1'
#
loop_
_entity.id
_entity.type
_entity.pdbx_description
1 polymer ?
#
loop_
_entity_poly.entity_id
_entity_poly.type
_entity_poly.pdbx_seq_one_letter_code
_entity_poly.pdbx_strand_id
1 'polypeptide(L)'
;SKTFLADEWGRLADFLRGQGPGGELAGTIDHVVIAGDLVDGIGIYPHQERDLAIADVSEQYQELGRRLRELPERLTIIVVPGNHDAVGPAEPQPALSPALRGGLPANVRSLANPSTFSLSGVVVEAYHGRSLDDLIPAIPGASYARPTAVMKRMLQMRHLAPIYGGRTPLLPSARDGLVVDPLPDLLVTGHAHTYGVDQYRG
;
A
#
# COMPACT_ATOMS: atom_id res chain seq x y z
N SER A 1 -3.74 -13.43 7.51
CA SER A 1 -4.85 -14.23 6.94
C SER A 1 -4.52 -15.71 6.93
N LYS A 2 -5.54 -16.58 7.01
CA LYS A 2 -5.43 -18.02 6.65
C LYS A 2 -5.10 -18.24 5.17
N THR A 3 -5.37 -17.24 4.33
CA THR A 3 -5.05 -17.24 2.89
C THR A 3 -3.75 -16.54 2.55
N PHE A 4 -2.96 -16.14 3.56
CA PHE A 4 -1.66 -15.52 3.30
C PHE A 4 -0.73 -16.50 2.57
N LEU A 5 -0.13 -16.03 1.48
CA LEU A 5 0.73 -16.80 0.59
C LEU A 5 2.15 -16.89 1.16
N ALA A 6 2.32 -17.70 2.21
CA ALA A 6 3.57 -17.81 2.96
C ALA A 6 4.75 -18.34 2.12
N ASP A 7 4.48 -19.30 1.23
CA ASP A 7 5.51 -19.89 0.38
C ASP A 7 5.97 -18.91 -0.70
N GLU A 8 5.04 -18.15 -1.29
CA GLU A 8 5.32 -17.08 -2.25
C GLU A 8 6.14 -15.96 -1.61
N TRP A 9 5.78 -15.57 -0.39
CA TRP A 9 6.54 -14.60 0.40
C TRP A 9 7.97 -15.07 0.64
N GLY A 10 8.17 -16.34 1.03
CA GLY A 10 9.49 -16.92 1.20
C GLY A 10 10.33 -16.85 -0.08
N ARG A 11 9.75 -17.21 -1.23
CA ARG A 11 10.42 -17.10 -2.54
C ARG A 11 10.79 -15.66 -2.90
N LEU A 12 9.91 -14.68 -2.60
CA LEU A 12 10.21 -13.25 -2.79
C LEU A 12 11.38 -12.81 -1.90
N ALA A 13 11.39 -13.21 -0.62
CA ALA A 13 12.46 -12.89 0.31
C ALA A 13 13.80 -13.48 -0.16
N ASP A 14 13.81 -14.74 -0.60
CA ASP A 14 15.00 -15.40 -1.15
C ASP A 14 15.50 -14.70 -2.41
N PHE A 15 14.60 -14.37 -3.35
CA PHE A 15 14.94 -13.58 -4.52
C PHE A 15 15.60 -12.25 -4.12
N LEU A 16 15.01 -11.47 -3.22
CA LEU A 16 15.56 -10.18 -2.76
C LEU A 16 16.91 -10.32 -2.05
N ARG A 17 17.20 -11.48 -1.45
CA ARG A 17 18.52 -11.82 -0.89
C ARG A 17 19.56 -12.19 -1.97
N GLY A 18 19.19 -12.17 -3.25
CA GLY A 18 20.04 -12.58 -4.35
C GLY A 18 20.11 -14.11 -4.51
N GLN A 19 19.21 -14.86 -3.87
CA GLN A 19 19.19 -16.31 -3.95
C GLN A 19 18.31 -16.77 -5.12
N GLY A 20 18.81 -17.72 -5.90
CA GLY A 20 18.10 -18.27 -7.05
C GLY A 20 18.23 -17.43 -8.33
N PRO A 21 17.37 -17.69 -9.33
CA PRO A 21 17.42 -17.01 -10.62
C PRO A 21 17.21 -15.49 -10.47
N GLY A 22 18.02 -14.70 -11.18
CA GLY A 22 17.92 -13.24 -11.14
C GLY A 22 18.56 -12.58 -9.91
N GLY A 23 19.39 -13.31 -9.16
CA GLY A 23 20.06 -12.78 -7.97
C GLY A 23 20.91 -11.52 -8.22
N GLU A 24 21.55 -11.40 -9.39
CA GLU A 24 22.27 -10.18 -9.78
C GLU A 24 21.33 -8.96 -9.86
N LEU A 25 20.17 -9.12 -10.49
CA LEU A 25 19.13 -8.07 -10.54
C LEU A 25 18.61 -7.74 -9.14
N ALA A 26 18.36 -8.76 -8.31
CA ALA A 26 17.92 -8.52 -6.94
C ALA A 26 18.94 -7.73 -6.14
N GLY A 27 20.24 -7.98 -6.37
CA GLY A 27 21.34 -7.25 -5.77
C GLY A 27 21.33 -5.75 -6.07
N THR A 28 20.74 -5.32 -7.20
CA THR A 28 20.61 -3.90 -7.57
C THR A 28 19.34 -3.24 -7.01
N ILE A 29 18.48 -3.97 -6.30
CA ILE A 29 17.28 -3.41 -5.66
C ILE A 29 17.69 -2.82 -4.31
N ASP A 30 17.41 -1.53 -4.14
CA ASP A 30 17.67 -0.77 -2.91
C ASP A 30 16.38 -0.40 -2.16
N HIS A 31 15.23 -0.44 -2.83
CA HIS A 31 13.96 0.07 -2.30
C HIS A 31 12.79 -0.90 -2.53
N VAL A 32 11.92 -1.00 -1.53
CA VAL A 32 10.63 -1.71 -1.62
C VAL A 32 9.54 -0.77 -1.10
N VAL A 33 8.43 -0.65 -1.83
CA VAL A 33 7.27 0.14 -1.41
C VAL A 33 6.07 -0.79 -1.24
N ILE A 34 5.41 -0.74 -0.08
CA ILE A 34 4.20 -1.52 0.23
C ILE A 34 3.03 -0.54 0.43
N ALA A 35 2.03 -0.63 -0.43
CA ALA A 35 0.94 0.35 -0.54
C ALA A 35 -0.35 -0.08 0.18
N GLY A 36 -0.28 -0.15 1.50
CA GLY A 36 -1.42 -0.42 2.38
C GLY A 36 -1.74 -1.88 2.62
N ASP A 37 -2.73 -2.08 3.49
CA ASP A 37 -3.18 -3.37 4.03
C ASP A 37 -2.02 -4.25 4.46
N LEU A 38 -1.16 -3.69 5.33
CA LEU A 38 0.03 -4.37 5.83
C LEU A 38 -0.35 -5.55 6.73
N VAL A 39 -1.53 -5.51 7.33
CA VAL A 39 -2.16 -6.55 8.12
C VAL A 39 -3.64 -6.67 7.74
N ASP A 40 -4.30 -7.78 8.13
CA ASP A 40 -5.73 -7.97 7.84
C ASP A 40 -6.64 -7.08 8.68
N GLY A 41 -6.13 -6.57 9.81
CA GLY A 41 -6.91 -5.83 10.79
C GLY A 41 -7.88 -6.71 11.57
N ILE A 42 -8.73 -6.07 12.39
CA ILE A 42 -9.77 -6.72 13.19
C ILE A 42 -11.07 -5.95 13.00
N GLY A 43 -12.15 -6.66 12.66
CA GLY A 43 -13.48 -6.08 12.49
C GLY A 43 -13.66 -5.27 11.19
N ILE A 44 -12.88 -5.57 10.15
CA ILE A 44 -12.91 -4.82 8.88
C ILE A 44 -14.15 -5.15 8.04
N TYR A 45 -14.60 -6.41 8.04
CA TYR A 45 -15.80 -6.86 7.33
C TYR A 45 -16.57 -7.92 8.13
N PRO A 46 -17.86 -8.15 7.82
CA PRO A 46 -18.66 -9.15 8.53
C PRO A 46 -18.06 -10.55 8.46
N HIS A 47 -18.04 -11.24 9.60
CA HIS A 47 -17.52 -12.61 9.75
C HIS A 47 -16.01 -12.78 9.50
N GLN A 48 -15.24 -11.69 9.54
CA GLN A 48 -13.78 -11.73 9.33
C GLN A 48 -13.06 -12.71 10.27
N GLU A 49 -13.57 -12.98 11.48
CA GLU A 49 -12.98 -13.92 12.43
C GLU A 49 -12.75 -15.33 11.86
N ARG A 50 -13.50 -15.70 10.81
CA ARG A 50 -13.35 -16.98 10.11
C ARG A 50 -12.10 -17.04 9.25
N ASP A 51 -11.62 -15.90 8.78
CA ASP A 51 -10.50 -15.78 7.84
C ASP A 51 -9.18 -15.42 8.54
N LEU A 52 -9.26 -14.89 9.77
CA LEU A 52 -8.09 -14.52 10.56
C LEU A 52 -7.33 -15.75 11.05
N ALA A 53 -6.03 -15.79 10.75
CA ALA A 53 -5.08 -16.71 11.38
C ALA A 53 -4.57 -16.17 12.73
N ILE A 54 -4.53 -14.84 12.87
CA ILE A 54 -4.09 -14.11 14.07
C ILE A 54 -5.22 -13.12 14.42
N ALA A 55 -5.86 -13.31 15.58
CA ALA A 55 -7.06 -12.56 15.97
C ALA A 55 -6.77 -11.32 16.85
N ASP A 56 -5.50 -11.00 17.07
CA ASP A 56 -5.05 -9.80 17.75
C ASP A 56 -4.27 -8.89 16.79
N VAL A 57 -4.65 -7.61 16.70
CA VAL A 57 -4.03 -6.66 15.77
C VAL A 57 -2.57 -6.39 16.10
N SER A 58 -2.20 -6.37 17.39
CA SER A 58 -0.82 -6.16 17.81
C SER A 58 0.05 -7.36 17.42
N GLU A 59 -0.47 -8.58 17.58
CA GLU A 59 0.19 -9.80 17.11
C GLU A 59 0.33 -9.83 15.58
N GLN A 60 -0.67 -9.33 14.83
CA GLN A 60 -0.54 -9.20 13.37
C GLN A 60 0.63 -8.29 12.98
N TYR A 61 0.81 -7.15 13.66
CA TYR A 61 1.95 -6.26 13.41
C TYR A 61 3.29 -6.85 13.87
N GLN A 62 3.31 -7.67 14.91
CA GLN A 62 4.52 -8.42 15.30
C GLN A 62 4.91 -9.43 14.21
N GLU A 63 3.94 -10.15 13.65
CA GLU A 63 4.17 -11.08 12.54
C GLU A 63 4.60 -10.35 11.26
N LEU A 64 3.99 -9.20 10.94
CA LEU A 64 4.46 -8.32 9.87
C LEU A 64 5.94 -7.95 10.08
N GLY A 65 6.28 -7.49 11.29
CA GLY A 65 7.66 -7.17 11.65
C GLY A 65 8.59 -8.38 11.47
N ARG A 66 8.19 -9.58 11.90
CA ARG A 66 8.96 -10.83 11.72
C ARG A 66 9.21 -11.12 10.24
N ARG A 67 8.18 -11.00 9.41
CA ARG A 67 8.28 -11.22 7.94
C ARG A 67 9.15 -10.17 7.26
N LEU A 68 9.03 -8.90 7.62
CA LEU A 68 9.88 -7.86 7.04
C LEU A 68 11.35 -8.03 7.42
N ARG A 69 11.68 -8.65 8.57
CA ARG A 69 13.08 -9.04 8.91
C ARG A 69 13.62 -10.15 8.02
N GLU A 70 12.76 -10.89 7.33
CA GLU A 70 13.22 -11.87 6.34
C GLU A 70 13.81 -11.14 5.12
N LEU A 71 13.38 -9.92 4.83
CA LEU A 71 13.95 -9.14 3.73
C LEU A 71 15.37 -8.64 4.07
N PRO A 72 16.25 -8.48 3.07
CA PRO A 72 17.61 -8.00 3.30
C PRO A 72 17.67 -6.63 4.00
N GLU A 73 18.53 -6.50 5.02
CA GLU A 73 18.71 -5.26 5.79
C GLU A 73 19.17 -4.06 4.95
N ARG A 74 19.84 -4.31 3.81
CA ARG A 74 20.27 -3.24 2.87
C ARG A 74 19.09 -2.47 2.27
N LEU A 75 17.91 -3.09 2.17
CA LEU A 75 16.75 -2.49 1.53
C LEU A 75 16.18 -1.38 2.41
N THR A 76 15.89 -0.23 1.83
CA THR A 76 14.97 0.72 2.46
C THR A 76 13.54 0.33 2.09
N ILE A 77 12.76 -0.05 3.09
CA ILE A 77 11.37 -0.47 2.89
C ILE A 77 10.46 0.68 3.30
N ILE A 78 9.61 1.15 2.40
CA ILE A 78 8.58 2.16 2.68
C ILE A 78 7.24 1.45 2.77
N VAL A 79 6.50 1.73 3.83
CA VAL A 79 5.13 1.25 4.02
C VAL A 79 4.20 2.43 4.19
N VAL A 80 3.08 2.43 3.48
CA VAL A 80 1.93 3.30 3.77
C VAL A 80 0.78 2.41 4.25
N PRO A 81 -0.07 2.87 5.18
CA PRO A 81 -1.20 2.08 5.66
C PRO A 81 -2.33 2.03 4.62
N GLY A 82 -3.22 1.05 4.77
CA GLY A 82 -4.48 0.94 4.04
C GLY A 82 -5.69 0.97 4.96
N ASN A 83 -6.84 0.54 4.44
CA ASN A 83 -8.07 0.55 5.23
C ASN A 83 -8.20 -0.62 6.21
N HIS A 84 -7.34 -1.64 6.12
CA HIS A 84 -7.26 -2.73 7.11
C HIS A 84 -6.30 -2.42 8.27
N ASP A 85 -5.38 -1.48 8.06
CA ASP A 85 -4.37 -1.11 9.06
C ASP A 85 -4.99 -0.41 10.28
N ALA A 86 -4.29 -0.50 11.42
CA ALA A 86 -4.70 0.10 12.68
C ALA A 86 -4.43 1.62 12.72
N VAL A 87 -5.01 2.33 11.76
CA VAL A 87 -5.01 3.78 11.61
C VAL A 87 -6.45 4.30 11.54
N GLY A 88 -6.65 5.61 11.41
CA GLY A 88 -7.98 6.18 11.23
C GLY A 88 -8.68 5.58 9.98
N PRO A 89 -10.01 5.39 10.02
CA PRO A 89 -10.73 4.77 8.90
C PRO A 89 -10.85 5.70 7.68
N ALA A 90 -10.70 7.01 7.86
CA ALA A 90 -10.84 8.03 6.82
C ALA A 90 -9.50 8.42 6.20
N GLU A 91 -9.50 8.71 4.90
CA GLU A 91 -8.34 9.21 4.17
C GLU A 91 -8.29 10.76 4.16
N PRO A 92 -7.10 11.39 4.25
CA PRO A 92 -5.78 10.77 4.39
C PRO A 92 -5.56 10.15 5.77
N GLN A 93 -4.80 9.06 5.81
CA GLN A 93 -4.45 8.33 7.02
C GLN A 93 -3.02 8.66 7.46
N PRO A 94 -2.77 8.83 8.78
CA PRO A 94 -1.43 9.08 9.27
C PRO A 94 -0.53 7.84 9.13
N ALA A 95 0.79 8.04 9.23
CA ALA A 95 1.72 6.92 9.40
C ALA A 95 1.37 6.08 10.64
N LEU A 96 1.86 4.83 10.69
CA LEU A 96 1.64 3.94 11.83
C LEU A 96 2.09 4.60 13.15
N SER A 97 1.35 4.32 14.22
CA SER A 97 1.67 4.86 15.56
C SER A 97 3.08 4.42 16.00
N PRO A 98 3.76 5.17 16.90
CA PRO A 98 5.06 4.76 17.43
C PRO A 98 5.08 3.35 18.03
N ALA A 99 3.99 2.93 18.67
CA ALA A 99 3.86 1.60 19.26
C ALA A 99 3.91 0.50 18.19
N LEU A 100 3.17 0.66 17.10
CA LEU A 100 3.17 -0.31 15.98
C LEU A 100 4.50 -0.29 15.23
N ARG A 101 5.08 0.90 15.02
CA ARG A 101 6.40 1.06 14.38
C ARG A 101 7.52 0.40 15.18
N GLY A 102 7.43 0.37 16.51
CA GLY A 102 8.44 -0.27 17.37
C GLY A 102 8.63 -1.77 17.10
N GLY A 103 7.64 -2.45 16.53
CA GLY A 103 7.73 -3.86 16.13
C GLY A 103 8.43 -4.10 14.78
N LEU A 104 8.60 -3.06 13.96
CA LEU A 104 9.14 -3.15 12.61
C LEU A 104 10.69 -3.11 12.62
N PRO A 105 11.34 -3.70 11.60
CA PRO A 105 12.79 -3.55 11.38
C PRO A 105 13.22 -2.08 11.22
N ALA A 106 14.48 -1.78 11.57
CA ALA A 106 15.02 -0.43 11.53
C ALA A 106 15.10 0.19 10.11
N ASN A 107 15.20 -0.65 9.08
CA ASN A 107 15.21 -0.25 7.67
C ASN A 107 13.80 -0.03 7.08
N VAL A 108 12.75 -0.14 7.90
CA VAL A 108 11.37 0.14 7.50
C VAL A 108 10.97 1.56 7.90
N ARG A 109 10.44 2.32 6.93
CA ARG A 109 9.90 3.66 7.12
C ARG A 109 8.40 3.64 6.87
N SER A 110 7.61 3.94 7.90
CA SER A 110 6.17 4.14 7.74
C SER A 110 5.86 5.60 7.43
N LEU A 111 5.13 5.82 6.34
CA LEU A 111 4.64 7.12 5.88
C LEU A 111 3.09 7.15 5.93
N ALA A 112 2.51 8.33 5.69
CA ALA A 112 1.07 8.51 5.60
C ALA A 112 0.50 7.87 4.33
N ASN A 113 -0.83 7.67 4.29
CA ASN A 113 -1.56 7.31 3.08
C ASN A 113 -2.49 8.47 2.67
N PRO A 114 -2.32 9.05 1.48
CA PRO A 114 -1.21 8.87 0.55
C PRO A 114 0.10 9.52 1.05
N SER A 115 1.20 9.27 0.33
CA SER A 115 2.44 10.01 0.52
C SER A 115 3.24 10.12 -0.78
N THR A 116 3.67 11.34 -1.10
CA THR A 116 4.65 11.64 -2.16
C THR A 116 6.06 11.70 -1.58
N PHE A 117 7.03 11.04 -2.23
CA PHE A 117 8.44 11.07 -1.82
C PHE A 117 9.37 10.81 -2.99
N SER A 118 10.68 11.05 -2.83
CA SER A 118 11.68 10.76 -3.85
C SER A 118 12.54 9.56 -3.46
N LEU A 119 12.72 8.63 -4.40
CA LEU A 119 13.66 7.51 -4.31
C LEU A 119 14.65 7.62 -5.47
N SER A 120 15.92 7.92 -5.15
CA SER A 120 16.99 8.03 -6.15
C SER A 120 16.64 8.95 -7.33
N GLY A 121 15.95 10.06 -7.07
CA GLY A 121 15.53 11.04 -8.07
C GLY A 121 14.17 10.76 -8.74
N VAL A 122 13.54 9.62 -8.46
CA VAL A 122 12.19 9.27 -8.94
C VAL A 122 11.16 9.70 -7.92
N VAL A 123 10.19 10.54 -8.33
CA VAL A 123 9.07 10.97 -7.50
C VAL A 123 8.00 9.88 -7.49
N VAL A 124 7.73 9.31 -6.32
CA VAL A 124 6.75 8.25 -6.11
C VAL A 124 5.57 8.80 -5.32
N GLU A 125 4.36 8.57 -5.83
CA GLU A 125 3.09 8.71 -5.10
C GLU A 125 2.65 7.32 -4.65
N ALA A 126 2.69 7.06 -3.34
CA ALA A 126 2.16 5.83 -2.76
C ALA A 126 0.77 6.10 -2.18
N TYR A 127 -0.24 5.39 -2.69
CA TYR A 127 -1.63 5.54 -2.26
C TYR A 127 -2.32 4.19 -2.18
N HIS A 128 -2.92 3.84 -1.04
CA HIS A 128 -3.53 2.52 -0.86
C HIS A 128 -4.60 2.18 -1.91
N GLY A 129 -5.44 3.14 -2.32
CA GLY A 129 -6.40 2.92 -3.41
C GLY A 129 -7.86 2.77 -2.97
N ARG A 130 -8.24 3.14 -1.74
CA ARG A 130 -9.62 2.97 -1.26
C ARG A 130 -10.66 3.62 -2.19
N SER A 131 -10.31 4.75 -2.80
CA SER A 131 -11.15 5.48 -3.75
C SER A 131 -11.53 4.73 -5.02
N LEU A 132 -10.86 3.61 -5.33
CA LEU A 132 -11.27 2.73 -6.42
C LEU A 132 -12.72 2.25 -6.24
N ASP A 133 -13.18 2.09 -5.00
CA ASP A 133 -14.55 1.68 -4.67
C ASP A 133 -15.62 2.67 -5.15
N ASP A 134 -15.26 3.94 -5.31
CA ASP A 134 -16.13 5.01 -5.79
C ASP A 134 -15.86 5.34 -7.26
N LEU A 135 -14.59 5.34 -7.67
CA LEU A 135 -14.19 5.70 -9.02
C LEU A 135 -14.60 4.66 -10.07
N ILE A 136 -14.47 3.36 -9.74
CA ILE A 136 -14.85 2.28 -10.67
C ILE A 136 -16.34 2.37 -11.07
N PRO A 137 -17.31 2.47 -10.14
CA PRO A 137 -18.71 2.62 -10.54
C PRO A 137 -19.02 3.97 -11.21
N ALA A 138 -18.24 5.02 -10.94
CA ALA A 138 -18.46 6.35 -11.53
C ALA A 138 -17.88 6.52 -12.95
N ILE A 139 -16.90 5.72 -13.34
CA ILE A 139 -16.19 5.85 -14.63
C ILE A 139 -16.68 4.77 -15.59
N PRO A 140 -17.38 5.12 -16.70
CA PRO A 140 -17.81 4.15 -17.69
C PRO A 140 -16.67 3.29 -18.23
N GLY A 141 -16.82 1.97 -18.16
CA GLY A 141 -15.84 0.99 -18.63
C GLY A 141 -14.67 0.71 -17.68
N ALA A 142 -14.63 1.36 -16.50
CA ALA A 142 -13.71 1.01 -15.43
C ALA A 142 -14.10 -0.32 -14.76
N SER A 143 -13.11 -1.01 -14.21
CA SER A 143 -13.29 -2.29 -13.53
C SER A 143 -12.10 -2.58 -12.63
N TYR A 144 -12.32 -3.33 -11.55
CA TYR A 144 -11.24 -3.87 -10.72
C TYR A 144 -10.28 -4.76 -11.52
N ALA A 145 -10.71 -5.35 -12.63
CA ALA A 145 -9.83 -6.15 -13.49
C ALA A 145 -8.83 -5.31 -14.29
N ARG A 146 -9.04 -3.98 -14.40
CA ARG A 146 -8.16 -3.05 -15.12
C ARG A 146 -7.96 -1.77 -14.31
N PRO A 147 -7.27 -1.85 -13.15
CA PRO A 147 -7.15 -0.72 -12.22
C PRO A 147 -6.39 0.46 -12.83
N THR A 148 -5.46 0.21 -13.75
CA THR A 148 -4.63 1.24 -14.41
C THR A 148 -5.48 2.28 -15.17
N ALA A 149 -6.63 1.89 -15.71
CA ALA A 149 -7.54 2.82 -16.38
C ALA A 149 -8.09 3.88 -15.40
N VAL A 150 -8.36 3.48 -14.16
CA VAL A 150 -8.84 4.38 -13.10
C VAL A 150 -7.69 5.22 -12.55
N MET A 151 -6.51 4.62 -12.35
CA MET A 151 -5.30 5.34 -11.94
C MET A 151 -4.96 6.48 -12.92
N LYS A 152 -5.09 6.26 -14.23
CA LYS A 152 -4.96 7.32 -15.25
C LYS A 152 -5.95 8.46 -15.03
N ARG A 153 -7.17 8.17 -14.60
CA ARG A 153 -8.17 9.20 -14.27
C ARG A 153 -7.79 9.97 -13.01
N MET A 154 -7.25 9.32 -11.98
CA MET A 154 -6.71 10.02 -10.80
C MET A 154 -5.64 11.05 -11.20
N LEU A 155 -4.70 10.65 -12.06
CA LEU A 155 -3.64 11.53 -12.57
C LEU A 155 -4.21 12.68 -13.42
N GLN A 156 -5.20 12.40 -14.28
CA GLN A 156 -5.88 13.44 -15.07
C GLN A 156 -6.61 14.47 -14.20
N MET A 157 -7.28 14.00 -13.15
CA MET A 157 -8.01 14.86 -12.21
C MET A 157 -7.08 15.55 -11.19
N ARG A 158 -5.83 15.09 -11.09
CA ARG A 158 -4.86 15.50 -10.06
C ARG A 158 -5.40 15.28 -8.64
N HIS A 159 -6.18 14.22 -8.45
CA HIS A 159 -6.82 13.93 -7.18
C HIS A 159 -7.08 12.43 -7.03
N LEU A 160 -6.71 11.88 -5.87
CA LEU A 160 -6.79 10.44 -5.59
C LEU A 160 -8.21 9.98 -5.23
N ALA A 161 -8.99 10.78 -4.48
CA ALA A 161 -10.36 10.45 -4.11
C ALA A 161 -11.36 11.64 -4.26
N PRO A 162 -11.70 12.07 -5.49
CA PRO A 162 -12.47 13.29 -5.70
C PRO A 162 -13.98 13.18 -5.41
N ILE A 163 -14.49 11.97 -5.12
CA ILE A 163 -15.92 11.73 -4.91
C ILE A 163 -16.24 11.84 -3.41
N TYR A 164 -17.04 12.84 -3.03
CA TYR A 164 -17.53 13.02 -1.67
C TYR A 164 -18.83 12.24 -1.42
N GLY A 165 -19.00 11.71 -0.20
CA GLY A 165 -20.21 10.99 0.23
C GLY A 165 -20.34 9.57 -0.33
N GLY A 166 -19.26 9.03 -0.92
CA GLY A 166 -19.18 7.66 -1.40
C GLY A 166 -18.82 6.66 -0.31
N ARG A 167 -18.25 5.53 -0.74
CA ARG A 167 -17.73 4.44 0.10
C ARG A 167 -16.38 4.77 0.72
N THR A 168 -15.65 5.72 0.16
CA THR A 168 -14.38 6.20 0.68
C THR A 168 -14.64 7.26 1.74
N PRO A 169 -14.37 6.97 3.02
CA PRO A 169 -14.46 7.97 4.08
C PRO A 169 -13.36 9.02 3.91
N LEU A 170 -13.75 10.29 3.79
CA LEU A 170 -12.82 11.42 3.65
C LEU A 170 -12.75 12.20 4.97
N LEU A 171 -11.54 12.44 5.45
CA LEU A 171 -11.27 13.16 6.69
C LEU A 171 -11.51 14.66 6.45
N PRO A 172 -12.43 15.31 7.20
CA PRO A 172 -12.63 16.75 7.11
C PRO A 172 -11.39 17.47 7.64
N SER A 173 -10.65 18.13 6.76
CA SER A 173 -9.41 18.83 7.10
C SER A 173 -9.30 20.16 6.35
N ALA A 174 -8.51 21.08 6.89
CA ALA A 174 -8.31 22.40 6.30
C ALA A 174 -7.47 22.38 5.00
N ARG A 175 -6.74 21.29 4.77
CA ARG A 175 -5.91 21.08 3.57
C ARG A 175 -6.19 19.70 3.03
N ASP A 176 -6.45 19.62 1.74
CA ASP A 176 -6.71 18.37 1.06
C ASP A 176 -5.40 17.61 0.80
N GLY A 177 -5.21 16.50 1.52
CA GLY A 177 -4.05 15.63 1.38
C GLY A 177 -4.16 14.62 0.24
N LEU A 178 -5.25 14.64 -0.54
CA LEU A 178 -5.51 13.70 -1.63
C LEU A 178 -5.30 14.34 -3.02
N VAL A 179 -4.98 15.64 -3.03
CA VAL A 179 -4.51 16.34 -4.24
C VAL A 179 -3.13 15.83 -4.62
N VAL A 180 -2.97 15.48 -5.89
CA VAL A 180 -1.69 15.01 -6.45
C VAL A 180 -0.88 16.23 -6.90
N ASP A 181 0.01 16.71 -6.03
CA ASP A 181 0.96 17.79 -6.35
C ASP A 181 2.26 17.65 -5.52
N PRO A 182 3.44 17.46 -6.15
CA PRO A 182 3.71 17.47 -7.60
C PRO A 182 3.12 16.26 -8.36
N LEU A 183 3.18 16.28 -9.69
CA LEU A 183 2.93 15.05 -10.47
C LEU A 183 4.03 14.03 -10.18
N PRO A 184 3.68 12.77 -9.89
CA PRO A 184 4.66 11.72 -9.67
C PRO A 184 5.20 11.16 -10.99
N ASP A 185 6.41 10.64 -10.95
CA ASP A 185 6.97 9.77 -11.98
C ASP A 185 6.37 8.36 -11.88
N LEU A 186 6.04 7.92 -10.66
CA LEU A 186 5.44 6.62 -10.38
C LEU A 186 4.27 6.74 -9.40
N LEU A 187 3.08 6.29 -9.79
CA LEU A 187 1.94 6.08 -8.89
C LEU A 187 1.83 4.59 -8.55
N VAL A 188 1.95 4.25 -7.27
CA VAL A 188 1.78 2.88 -6.76
C VAL A 188 0.51 2.81 -5.93
N THR A 189 -0.32 1.79 -6.19
CA THR A 189 -1.57 1.57 -5.49
C THR A 189 -1.86 0.10 -5.22
N GLY A 190 -2.82 -0.16 -4.33
CA GLY A 190 -3.26 -1.49 -3.88
C GLY A 190 -4.79 -1.61 -3.92
N HIS A 191 -5.36 -2.24 -2.89
CA HIS A 191 -6.81 -2.45 -2.65
C HIS A 191 -7.56 -3.32 -3.67
N ALA A 192 -7.32 -3.16 -4.98
CA ALA A 192 -8.03 -3.90 -6.03
C ALA A 192 -7.69 -5.41 -6.11
N HIS A 193 -6.58 -5.83 -5.50
CA HIS A 193 -6.04 -7.20 -5.54
C HIS A 193 -5.85 -7.77 -6.95
N THR A 194 -5.68 -6.88 -7.94
CA THR A 194 -5.34 -7.20 -9.32
C THR A 194 -4.06 -6.47 -9.70
N TYR A 195 -3.27 -7.11 -10.58
CA TYR A 195 -2.02 -6.55 -11.06
C TYR A 195 -2.23 -5.83 -12.40
N GLY A 196 -1.62 -4.66 -12.54
CA GLY A 196 -1.54 -3.95 -13.81
C GLY A 196 -0.42 -2.91 -13.78
N VAL A 197 0.26 -2.75 -14.91
CA VAL A 197 1.28 -1.72 -15.13
C VAL A 197 0.93 -1.01 -16.42
N ASP A 198 1.05 0.32 -16.43
CA ASP A 198 0.71 1.15 -17.57
C ASP A 198 1.50 2.46 -17.49
N GLN A 199 1.60 3.16 -18.62
CA GLN A 199 2.32 4.43 -18.74
C GLN A 199 1.36 5.53 -19.21
N TYR A 200 1.52 6.76 -18.70
CA TYR A 200 0.64 7.87 -19.07
C TYR A 200 1.37 9.21 -19.04
N ARG A 201 1.72 9.71 -20.24
CA ARG A 201 2.39 11.00 -20.47
C ARG A 201 3.76 11.16 -19.78
N GLY A 202 4.43 10.04 -19.53
CA GLY A 202 5.63 9.91 -18.70
C GLY A 202 5.59 8.53 -18.07
#